data_AF-A0A957AFZ1-F1
#
_entry.id   AF-A0A957AFZ1-F1
#
_cell.length_a   1.000
_cell.length_b   1.000
_cell.length_c   1.000
_cell.angle_alpha   90.00
_cell.angle_beta   90.00
_cell.angle_gamma   90.00
#
_symmetry.space_group_name_H-M   'P 1'
#
loop_
_entity.id
_entity.type
_entity.pdbx_description
1 polymer ?
#
loop_
_entity_poly.entity_id
_entity_poly.type
_entity_poly.pdbx_seq_one_letter_code
_entity_poly.pdbx_strand_id
1 'polypeptide(L)'
;MALIALAAGSLSLVACSDDGDAEATSTPAVEATAAETAAATEVAATPAATEMAEDMAHDASAGALLAALRLVDTAGFHGMDETLNGDTPAIDASWLGAANHAISATQAVTWPGESEAAASTFLADAQALVVALDADDVAAAAPLAAAVHESQHAFSHAAFHELEHLGARDASPGAMLAALIYLDNAGFHGMDEALNGDAPEIDPSWAGATNNALAAARSVDWGEVQPQADAFIAAAEELFAALQADDAAAAAAPAAAVHETQHALSHDAYAALDGMKAADDSVAARLAGIILADTAGFHGMDEALNGDAPEIVASWTGATSRALTAARVVAWGEQQAAADAFIAGATELLAALEADDASSAAAPAAVVHEAQHALSHDVYAAIGGGHDH
;
A
#
# COMPACT_ATOMS: atom_id res chain seq x y z
N MET A 1 -33.08 19.67 -26.83
CA MET A 1 -32.65 19.07 -28.12
C MET A 1 -31.61 19.97 -28.75
N ALA A 2 -30.34 19.69 -28.52
CA ALA A 2 -29.21 20.20 -29.29
C ALA A 2 -28.11 19.15 -29.20
N LEU A 3 -27.92 18.41 -30.30
CA LEU A 3 -26.83 17.46 -30.50
C LEU A 3 -25.52 18.25 -30.62
N ILE A 4 -24.48 17.80 -29.94
CA ILE A 4 -23.09 18.11 -30.29
C ILE A 4 -22.42 16.80 -30.67
N ALA A 5 -22.06 16.71 -31.95
CA ALA A 5 -21.26 15.64 -32.53
C ALA A 5 -19.77 16.02 -32.38
N LEU A 6 -18.95 15.13 -31.80
CA LEU A 6 -17.50 15.21 -31.90
C LEU A 6 -17.00 14.25 -32.98
N ALA A 7 -16.19 14.80 -33.88
CA ALA A 7 -15.64 14.14 -35.05
C ALA A 7 -14.29 13.48 -34.72
N ALA A 8 -14.08 12.30 -35.30
CA ALA A 8 -12.82 11.58 -35.35
C ALA A 8 -11.77 12.34 -36.18
N GLY A 9 -10.53 12.39 -35.69
CA GLY A 9 -9.37 12.93 -36.40
C GLY A 9 -8.24 11.89 -36.42
N SER A 10 -7.96 11.40 -37.62
CA SER A 10 -7.08 10.28 -37.96
C SER A 10 -5.60 10.65 -38.06
N LEU A 11 -4.76 9.62 -37.82
CA LEU A 11 -3.33 9.50 -38.12
C LEU A 11 -2.87 10.14 -39.45
N SER A 12 -1.66 10.67 -39.45
CA SER A 12 -0.80 10.74 -40.65
C SER A 12 0.67 10.54 -40.28
N LEU A 13 1.20 9.38 -40.68
CA LEU A 13 2.63 9.12 -40.81
C LEU A 13 3.20 9.99 -41.95
N VAL A 14 4.35 10.62 -41.72
CA VAL A 14 5.23 11.12 -42.79
C VAL A 14 6.60 10.47 -42.62
N ALA A 15 6.96 9.64 -43.60
CA ALA A 15 8.30 9.14 -43.82
C ALA A 15 8.96 9.96 -44.94
N CYS A 16 10.18 10.44 -44.70
CA CYS A 16 11.13 10.84 -45.74
C CYS A 16 12.54 10.44 -45.29
N SER A 17 13.09 9.44 -45.95
CA SER A 17 14.52 9.15 -46.06
C SER A 17 15.13 10.02 -47.18
N ASP A 18 16.37 10.49 -47.01
CA ASP A 18 17.38 10.43 -48.08
C ASP A 18 18.81 10.64 -47.55
N ASP A 19 19.74 9.99 -48.25
CA ASP A 19 21.16 9.78 -47.99
C ASP A 19 22.06 11.01 -48.27
N GLY A 20 23.26 11.01 -47.70
CA GLY A 20 24.31 11.97 -48.06
C GLY A 20 25.69 11.69 -47.43
N ASP A 21 26.48 10.86 -48.10
CA ASP A 21 27.93 10.67 -47.89
C ASP A 21 28.75 11.97 -48.07
N ALA A 22 29.78 12.17 -47.24
CA ALA A 22 31.04 12.82 -47.66
C ALA A 22 32.20 12.56 -46.68
N GLU A 23 33.37 12.32 -47.26
CA GLU A 23 34.59 11.76 -46.70
C GLU A 23 35.45 12.67 -45.80
N ALA A 24 36.17 12.00 -44.90
CA ALA A 24 37.58 12.09 -44.51
C ALA A 24 38.32 13.45 -44.46
N THR A 25 38.89 13.74 -43.27
CA THR A 25 40.33 14.07 -43.16
C THR A 25 40.89 13.56 -41.83
N SER A 26 42.19 13.26 -41.87
CA SER A 26 42.93 12.38 -40.98
C SER A 26 43.93 13.10 -40.06
N THR A 27 44.12 12.53 -38.86
CA THR A 27 45.35 12.51 -37.98
C THR A 27 45.79 13.79 -37.26
N PRO A 28 46.57 13.71 -36.14
CA PRO A 28 47.07 12.52 -35.43
C PRO A 28 46.93 12.51 -33.88
N ALA A 29 47.28 11.32 -33.36
CA ALA A 29 47.50 10.90 -31.99
C ALA A 29 48.20 11.87 -31.04
N VAL A 30 47.72 11.90 -29.80
CA VAL A 30 48.54 12.13 -28.60
C VAL A 30 48.17 11.05 -27.58
N GLU A 31 49.12 10.15 -27.34
CA GLU A 31 49.14 9.24 -26.20
C GLU A 31 49.25 10.07 -24.92
N ALA A 32 48.32 9.88 -23.99
CA ALA A 32 48.50 10.22 -22.59
C ALA A 32 47.93 9.09 -21.74
N THR A 33 48.79 8.12 -21.45
CA THR A 33 48.59 7.11 -20.41
C THR A 33 48.67 7.78 -19.04
N ALA A 34 47.54 7.83 -18.33
CA ALA A 34 47.52 8.00 -16.88
C ALA A 34 46.59 6.92 -16.32
N ALA A 35 47.20 5.81 -15.90
CA ALA A 35 46.57 4.82 -15.05
C ALA A 35 46.42 5.46 -13.66
N GLU A 36 45.24 6.01 -13.38
CA GLU A 36 44.86 6.41 -12.03
C GLU A 36 44.19 5.22 -11.36
N THR A 37 44.97 4.58 -10.49
CA THR A 37 44.55 3.49 -9.63
C THR A 37 43.51 4.04 -8.64
N ALA A 38 42.23 3.90 -8.97
CA ALA A 38 41.16 4.08 -7.99
C ALA A 38 41.31 2.97 -6.94
N ALA A 39 41.89 3.32 -5.80
CA ALA A 39 41.85 2.48 -4.62
C ALA A 39 40.38 2.38 -4.19
N ALA A 40 39.77 1.22 -4.42
CA ALA A 40 38.53 0.84 -3.80
C ALA A 40 38.77 0.83 -2.28
N THR A 41 38.31 1.88 -1.61
CA THR A 41 38.13 1.86 -0.16
C THR A 41 36.98 0.89 0.08
N GLU A 42 37.32 -0.38 0.30
CA GLU A 42 36.43 -1.36 0.89
C GLU A 42 36.10 -0.86 2.30
N VAL A 43 34.99 -0.14 2.42
CA VAL A 43 34.41 0.22 3.71
C VAL A 43 33.93 -1.10 4.29
N ALA A 44 34.75 -1.71 5.14
CA ALA A 44 34.38 -2.89 5.90
C ALA A 44 33.09 -2.54 6.66
N ALA A 45 31.98 -3.15 6.24
CA ALA A 45 30.72 -3.06 6.95
C ALA A 45 30.96 -3.53 8.39
N THR A 46 30.57 -2.70 9.35
CA THR A 46 30.71 -3.02 10.77
C THR A 46 29.85 -4.26 11.07
N PRO A 47 30.40 -5.34 11.64
CA PRO A 47 29.67 -6.61 11.84
C PRO A 47 28.39 -6.49 12.68
N ALA A 48 28.26 -5.42 13.48
CA ALA A 48 27.13 -5.20 14.36
C ALA A 48 25.82 -4.83 13.62
N ALA A 49 25.90 -4.23 12.43
CA ALA A 49 24.70 -3.94 11.63
C ALA A 49 24.20 -5.20 10.90
N THR A 50 25.11 -6.15 10.60
CA THR A 50 24.78 -7.40 9.93
C THR A 50 24.11 -8.41 10.87
N GLU A 51 24.52 -8.48 12.14
CA GLU A 51 23.88 -9.40 13.10
C GLU A 51 22.46 -8.98 13.50
N MET A 52 22.11 -7.69 13.48
CA MET A 52 20.70 -7.25 13.67
C MET A 52 19.83 -7.49 12.43
N ALA A 53 20.40 -7.36 11.23
CA ALA A 53 19.69 -7.66 9.98
C ALA A 53 19.44 -9.18 9.78
N GLU A 54 20.34 -10.05 10.25
CA GLU A 54 20.16 -11.51 10.19
C GLU A 54 19.12 -12.05 11.19
N ASP A 55 18.90 -11.38 12.33
CA ASP A 55 17.85 -11.76 13.31
C ASP A 55 16.47 -11.17 12.95
N MET A 56 16.43 -10.14 12.09
CA MET A 56 15.21 -9.50 11.58
C MET A 56 14.79 -9.96 10.18
N ALA A 57 15.62 -10.75 9.48
CA ALA A 57 15.21 -11.42 8.24
C ALA A 57 14.20 -12.53 8.57
N HIS A 58 12.98 -12.12 8.88
CA HIS A 58 11.87 -13.03 9.09
C HIS A 58 11.60 -13.80 7.78
N ASP A 59 11.28 -15.09 7.92
CA ASP A 59 10.78 -15.93 6.83
C ASP A 59 9.73 -15.13 6.03
N ALA A 60 9.73 -15.28 4.70
CA ALA A 60 8.78 -14.65 3.79
C ALA A 60 7.35 -15.12 4.08
N SER A 61 6.74 -14.53 5.12
CA SER A 61 5.39 -14.82 5.55
C SER A 61 4.41 -14.06 4.66
N ALA A 62 3.29 -14.71 4.32
CA ALA A 62 2.27 -14.08 3.49
C ALA A 62 1.78 -12.75 4.10
N GLY A 63 1.63 -12.70 5.43
CA GLY A 63 1.23 -11.48 6.13
C GLY A 63 2.22 -10.33 5.95
N ALA A 64 3.52 -10.60 6.03
CA ALA A 64 4.55 -9.57 5.89
C ALA A 64 4.58 -9.03 4.45
N LEU A 65 4.51 -9.91 3.46
CA LEU A 65 4.46 -9.56 2.04
C LEU A 65 3.22 -8.70 1.74
N LEU A 66 2.04 -9.12 2.19
CA LEU A 66 0.79 -8.37 2.02
C LEU A 66 0.88 -6.98 2.65
N ALA A 67 1.29 -6.88 3.92
CA ALA A 67 1.35 -5.60 4.60
C ALA A 67 2.36 -4.63 3.93
N ALA A 68 3.52 -5.14 3.50
CA ALA A 68 4.49 -4.33 2.78
C ALA A 68 3.98 -3.89 1.41
N LEU A 69 3.39 -4.80 0.62
CA LEU A 69 2.79 -4.47 -0.67
C LEU A 69 1.72 -3.40 -0.55
N ARG A 70 0.91 -3.42 0.53
CA ARG A 70 -0.12 -2.41 0.72
C ARG A 70 0.49 -1.02 0.83
N LEU A 71 1.55 -0.85 1.62
CA LEU A 71 2.24 0.44 1.74
C LEU A 71 2.83 0.90 0.41
N VAL A 72 3.42 -0.02 -0.36
CA VAL A 72 3.97 0.27 -1.69
C VAL A 72 2.86 0.70 -2.66
N ASP A 73 1.78 -0.07 -2.76
CA ASP A 73 0.68 0.17 -3.71
C ASP A 73 -0.12 1.45 -3.37
N THR A 74 -0.15 1.86 -2.09
CA THR A 74 -0.81 3.11 -1.67
C THR A 74 0.08 4.33 -1.57
N ALA A 75 1.38 4.20 -1.86
CA ALA A 75 2.31 5.32 -1.78
C ALA A 75 1.99 6.43 -2.80
N GLY A 76 1.16 6.14 -3.82
CA GLY A 76 0.66 7.15 -4.75
C GLY A 76 1.58 7.43 -5.94
N PHE A 77 2.51 6.52 -6.27
CA PHE A 77 3.50 6.72 -7.35
C PHE A 77 2.88 7.04 -8.71
N HIS A 78 1.73 6.44 -9.05
CA HIS A 78 0.96 6.81 -10.25
C HIS A 78 0.57 8.30 -10.24
N GLY A 79 0.01 8.80 -9.14
CA GLY A 79 -0.37 10.20 -9.01
C GLY A 79 0.84 11.14 -8.99
N MET A 80 1.98 10.70 -8.44
CA MET A 80 3.24 11.45 -8.52
C MET A 80 3.70 11.59 -9.98
N ASP A 81 3.68 10.49 -10.74
CA ASP A 81 4.03 10.46 -12.17
C ASP A 81 3.12 11.40 -12.98
N GLU A 82 1.80 11.21 -12.89
CA GLU A 82 0.83 12.04 -13.60
C GLU A 82 0.98 13.53 -13.26
N THR A 83 1.21 13.87 -11.99
CA THR A 83 1.35 15.26 -11.56
C THR A 83 2.67 15.86 -12.04
N LEU A 84 3.80 15.16 -11.85
CA LEU A 84 5.13 15.67 -12.21
C LEU A 84 5.39 15.71 -13.72
N ASN A 85 4.73 14.83 -14.48
CA ASN A 85 4.79 14.81 -15.96
C ASN A 85 3.60 15.51 -16.62
N GLY A 86 2.71 16.11 -15.82
CA GLY A 86 1.53 16.84 -16.27
C GLY A 86 1.79 18.31 -16.64
N ASP A 87 0.71 19.05 -16.88
CA ASP A 87 0.77 20.44 -17.33
C ASP A 87 1.25 21.43 -16.26
N THR A 88 1.05 21.10 -14.98
CA THR A 88 1.42 21.94 -13.83
C THR A 88 2.21 21.15 -12.80
N PRO A 89 3.48 20.81 -13.11
CA PRO A 89 4.25 19.92 -12.27
C PRO A 89 4.65 20.61 -10.97
N ALA A 90 4.38 19.93 -9.86
CA ALA A 90 4.69 20.38 -8.51
C ALA A 90 4.95 19.16 -7.64
N ILE A 91 5.83 19.31 -6.64
CA ILE A 91 6.05 18.30 -5.60
C ILE A 91 5.07 18.59 -4.46
N ASP A 92 4.32 17.58 -4.04
CA ASP A 92 3.54 17.63 -2.81
C ASP A 92 4.42 17.26 -1.61
N ALA A 93 4.28 18.01 -0.51
CA ALA A 93 5.09 17.82 0.69
C ALA A 93 4.91 16.43 1.34
N SER A 94 3.80 15.75 1.09
CA SER A 94 3.53 14.40 1.61
C SER A 94 4.29 13.29 0.86
N TRP A 95 4.74 13.54 -0.37
CA TRP A 95 5.30 12.49 -1.23
C TRP A 95 6.62 11.93 -0.71
N LEU A 96 7.46 12.75 -0.09
CA LEU A 96 8.73 12.30 0.48
C LEU A 96 8.50 11.26 1.58
N GLY A 97 7.55 11.52 2.49
CA GLY A 97 7.19 10.58 3.55
C GLY A 97 6.62 9.28 2.99
N ALA A 98 5.68 9.38 2.05
CA ALA A 98 5.06 8.22 1.40
C ALA A 98 6.09 7.30 0.70
N ALA A 99 7.01 7.88 -0.07
CA ALA A 99 8.06 7.13 -0.75
C ALA A 99 9.03 6.46 0.25
N ASN A 100 9.42 7.15 1.33
CA ASN A 100 10.25 6.57 2.38
C ASN A 100 9.56 5.43 3.13
N HIS A 101 8.26 5.53 3.40
CA HIS A 101 7.49 4.44 4.02
C HIS A 101 7.44 3.20 3.11
N ALA A 102 7.23 3.38 1.80
CA ALA A 102 7.26 2.29 0.82
C ALA A 102 8.64 1.60 0.75
N ILE A 103 9.73 2.38 0.77
CA ILE A 103 11.10 1.84 0.84
C ILE A 103 11.30 1.03 2.11
N SER A 104 10.92 1.58 3.27
CA SER A 104 11.10 0.94 4.57
C SER A 104 10.31 -0.37 4.66
N ALA A 105 9.05 -0.36 4.20
CA ALA A 105 8.21 -1.55 4.13
C ALA A 105 8.81 -2.64 3.23
N THR A 106 9.36 -2.24 2.08
CA THR A 106 10.00 -3.18 1.15
C THR A 106 11.28 -3.77 1.75
N GLN A 107 12.07 -2.98 2.48
CA GLN A 107 13.29 -3.46 3.14
C GLN A 107 13.01 -4.34 4.37
N ALA A 108 11.84 -4.21 4.99
CA ALA A 108 11.44 -4.94 6.19
C ALA A 108 11.14 -6.42 5.94
N VAL A 109 11.03 -6.84 4.68
CA VAL A 109 10.52 -8.16 4.30
C VAL A 109 11.49 -8.85 3.36
N THR A 110 11.66 -10.15 3.56
CA THR A 110 12.37 -11.02 2.61
C THR A 110 11.43 -11.36 1.46
N TRP A 111 11.78 -10.94 0.24
CA TRP A 111 10.98 -11.21 -0.96
C TRP A 111 11.36 -12.55 -1.61
N PRO A 112 10.41 -13.45 -1.89
CA PRO A 112 10.70 -14.75 -2.51
C PRO A 112 10.76 -14.67 -4.04
N GLY A 113 11.48 -15.61 -4.65
CA GLY A 113 11.33 -15.92 -6.08
C GLY A 113 11.60 -14.73 -7.01
N GLU A 114 10.70 -14.51 -7.98
CA GLU A 114 10.83 -13.43 -8.96
C GLU A 114 10.61 -12.05 -8.33
N SER A 115 9.92 -11.98 -7.20
CA SER A 115 9.65 -10.71 -6.50
C SER A 115 10.91 -10.11 -5.86
N GLU A 116 11.95 -10.88 -5.57
CA GLU A 116 13.23 -10.38 -5.02
C GLU A 116 13.93 -9.40 -5.99
N ALA A 117 14.02 -9.79 -7.25
CA ALA A 117 14.63 -8.96 -8.29
C ALA A 117 13.78 -7.71 -8.57
N ALA A 118 12.45 -7.85 -8.61
CA ALA A 118 11.55 -6.74 -8.83
C ALA A 118 11.57 -5.74 -7.65
N ALA A 119 11.60 -6.22 -6.40
CA ALA A 119 11.76 -5.39 -5.21
C ALA A 119 13.07 -4.60 -5.24
N SER A 120 14.17 -5.23 -5.69
CA SER A 120 15.48 -4.58 -5.82
C SER A 120 15.46 -3.44 -6.85
N THR A 121 14.79 -3.64 -7.99
CA THR A 121 14.59 -2.56 -8.99
C THR A 121 13.74 -1.44 -8.42
N PHE A 122 12.60 -1.77 -7.83
CA PHE A 122 11.72 -0.79 -7.19
C PHE A 122 12.45 0.05 -6.14
N LEU A 123 13.25 -0.59 -5.26
CA LEU A 123 14.02 0.12 -4.24
C LEU A 123 15.02 1.11 -4.83
N ALA A 124 15.71 0.73 -5.91
CA ALA A 124 16.66 1.62 -6.57
C ALA A 124 15.96 2.86 -7.18
N ASP A 125 14.84 2.64 -7.87
CA ASP A 125 14.06 3.72 -8.48
C ASP A 125 13.41 4.63 -7.43
N ALA A 126 12.84 4.05 -6.37
CA ALA A 126 12.24 4.79 -5.26
C ALA A 126 13.28 5.63 -4.49
N GLN A 127 14.48 5.09 -4.23
CA GLN A 127 15.56 5.84 -3.59
C GLN A 127 16.03 7.01 -4.44
N ALA A 128 16.14 6.82 -5.76
CA ALA A 128 16.47 7.90 -6.68
C ALA A 128 15.39 9.00 -6.66
N LEU A 129 14.11 8.61 -6.68
CA LEU A 129 13.00 9.57 -6.56
C LEU A 129 13.07 10.34 -5.23
N VAL A 130 13.28 9.66 -4.09
CA VAL A 130 13.39 10.31 -2.77
C VAL A 130 14.45 11.40 -2.76
N VAL A 131 15.62 11.16 -3.35
CA VAL A 131 16.68 12.18 -3.45
C VAL A 131 16.22 13.41 -4.25
N ALA A 132 15.47 13.21 -5.34
CA ALA A 132 14.95 14.33 -6.13
C ALA A 132 13.81 15.08 -5.41
N LEU A 133 12.95 14.36 -4.68
CA LEU A 133 11.87 14.94 -3.87
C LEU A 133 12.43 15.80 -2.72
N ASP A 134 13.44 15.29 -2.00
CA ASP A 134 14.10 16.01 -0.90
C ASP A 134 14.81 17.28 -1.39
N ALA A 135 15.34 17.26 -2.61
CA ALA A 135 15.94 18.42 -3.27
C ALA A 135 14.92 19.44 -3.81
N ASP A 136 13.61 19.16 -3.72
CA ASP A 136 12.53 19.91 -4.37
C ASP A 136 12.79 20.13 -5.88
N ASP A 137 13.42 19.14 -6.54
CA ASP A 137 13.81 19.21 -7.96
C ASP A 137 12.77 18.49 -8.83
N VAL A 138 11.73 19.23 -9.21
CA VAL A 138 10.66 18.76 -10.10
C VAL A 138 11.19 18.16 -11.40
N ALA A 139 12.24 18.76 -11.99
CA ALA A 139 12.75 18.34 -13.29
C ALA A 139 13.51 16.99 -13.20
N ALA A 140 14.21 16.76 -12.09
CA ALA A 140 14.84 15.47 -11.80
C ALA A 140 13.80 14.42 -11.34
N ALA A 141 12.81 14.82 -10.54
CA ALA A 141 11.80 13.91 -10.00
C ALA A 141 10.87 13.35 -11.08
N ALA A 142 10.48 14.13 -12.08
CA ALA A 142 9.52 13.72 -13.11
C ALA A 142 9.85 12.39 -13.84
N PRO A 143 11.05 12.20 -14.45
CA PRO A 143 11.39 10.91 -15.07
C PRO A 143 11.56 9.78 -14.06
N LEU A 144 11.90 10.08 -12.80
CA LEU A 144 12.05 9.10 -11.73
C LEU A 144 10.69 8.64 -11.18
N ALA A 145 9.68 9.52 -11.18
CA ALA A 145 8.32 9.19 -10.81
C ALA A 145 7.71 8.18 -11.79
N ALA A 146 7.92 8.37 -13.10
CA ALA A 146 7.55 7.40 -14.12
C ALA A 146 8.29 6.05 -13.95
N ALA A 147 9.60 6.09 -13.67
CA ALA A 147 10.37 4.86 -13.45
C ALA A 147 9.89 4.08 -12.22
N VAL A 148 9.68 4.75 -11.08
CA VAL A 148 9.21 4.08 -9.87
C VAL A 148 7.78 3.56 -10.04
N HIS A 149 6.91 4.28 -10.75
CA HIS A 149 5.54 3.83 -11.05
C HIS A 149 5.54 2.52 -11.86
N GLU A 150 6.34 2.44 -12.93
CA GLU A 150 6.47 1.21 -13.72
C GLU A 150 7.11 0.06 -12.92
N SER A 151 8.17 0.35 -12.15
CA SER A 151 8.82 -0.66 -11.30
C SER A 151 7.91 -1.16 -10.18
N GLN A 152 7.04 -0.30 -9.65
CA GLN A 152 6.02 -0.66 -8.66
C GLN A 152 4.98 -1.60 -9.27
N HIS A 153 4.50 -1.35 -10.49
CA HIS A 153 3.62 -2.29 -11.18
C HIS A 153 4.25 -3.66 -11.37
N ALA A 154 5.50 -3.69 -11.86
CA ALA A 154 6.22 -4.94 -12.06
C ALA A 154 6.43 -5.70 -10.73
N PHE A 155 6.77 -4.97 -9.67
CA PHE A 155 6.98 -5.52 -8.34
C PHE A 155 5.69 -6.06 -7.72
N SER A 156 4.62 -5.27 -7.70
CA SER A 156 3.31 -5.69 -7.18
C SER A 156 2.81 -6.94 -7.91
N HIS A 157 2.91 -6.96 -9.25
CA HIS A 157 2.57 -8.13 -10.05
C HIS A 157 3.37 -9.39 -9.67
N ALA A 158 4.70 -9.27 -9.58
CA ALA A 158 5.56 -10.39 -9.22
C ALA A 158 5.25 -10.91 -7.80
N ALA A 159 5.04 -10.01 -6.84
CA ALA A 159 4.78 -10.39 -5.46
C ALA A 159 3.40 -11.06 -5.27
N PHE A 160 2.35 -10.57 -5.93
CA PHE A 160 1.05 -11.26 -5.93
C PHE A 160 1.10 -12.62 -6.61
N HIS A 161 1.87 -12.75 -7.69
CA HIS A 161 2.11 -14.05 -8.30
C HIS A 161 2.79 -15.01 -7.32
N GLU A 162 3.80 -14.57 -6.55
CA GLU A 162 4.43 -15.41 -5.52
C GLU A 162 3.46 -15.80 -4.39
N LEU A 163 2.61 -14.87 -3.93
CA LEU A 163 1.59 -15.14 -2.91
C LEU A 163 0.63 -16.28 -3.31
N GLU A 164 0.29 -16.39 -4.59
CA GLU A 164 -0.56 -17.48 -5.11
C GLU A 164 0.11 -18.87 -5.01
N HIS A 165 1.44 -18.93 -4.96
CA HIS A 165 2.23 -20.16 -4.91
C HIS A 165 2.83 -20.46 -3.54
N LEU A 166 2.59 -19.61 -2.53
CA LEU A 166 3.00 -19.90 -1.16
C LEU A 166 2.26 -21.14 -0.63
N GLY A 167 2.99 -22.25 -0.51
CA GLY A 167 2.40 -23.55 -0.18
C GLY A 167 1.88 -23.70 1.25
N ALA A 168 2.24 -22.78 2.16
CA ALA A 168 1.76 -22.76 3.54
C ALA A 168 0.96 -21.49 3.79
N ARG A 169 -0.23 -21.66 4.38
CA ARG A 169 -1.06 -20.55 4.84
C ARG A 169 -0.53 -20.01 6.16
N ASP A 170 -0.49 -18.68 6.28
CA ASP A 170 -0.05 -17.99 7.49
C ASP A 170 -1.24 -17.85 8.46
N ALA A 171 -1.14 -18.44 9.65
CA ALA A 171 -2.18 -18.42 10.68
C ALA A 171 -2.02 -17.28 11.69
N SER A 172 -1.04 -16.39 11.48
CA SER A 172 -0.75 -15.31 12.42
C SER A 172 -1.84 -14.22 12.40
N PRO A 173 -2.12 -13.58 13.55
CA PRO A 173 -3.01 -12.42 13.61
C PRO A 173 -2.57 -11.29 12.67
N GLY A 174 -1.27 -11.07 12.51
CA GLY A 174 -0.71 -10.11 11.56
C GLY A 174 -1.05 -10.42 10.11
N ALA A 175 -0.99 -11.69 9.70
CA ALA A 175 -1.39 -12.09 8.36
C ALA A 175 -2.89 -11.92 8.11
N MET A 176 -3.72 -12.26 9.09
CA MET A 176 -5.16 -12.02 9.01
C MET A 176 -5.47 -10.51 8.89
N LEU A 177 -4.82 -9.66 9.69
CA LEU A 177 -4.94 -8.20 9.57
C LEU A 177 -4.52 -7.71 8.18
N ALA A 178 -3.38 -8.18 7.67
CA ALA A 178 -2.86 -7.80 6.36
C ALA A 178 -3.83 -8.18 5.23
N ALA A 179 -4.40 -9.40 5.28
CA ALA A 179 -5.39 -9.83 4.30
C ALA A 179 -6.68 -9.01 4.38
N LEU A 180 -7.19 -8.75 5.59
CA LEU A 180 -8.39 -7.92 5.79
C LEU A 180 -8.25 -6.52 5.17
N ILE A 181 -7.05 -5.93 5.21
CA ILE A 181 -6.82 -4.64 4.56
C ILE A 181 -7.08 -4.72 3.05
N TYR A 182 -6.63 -5.78 2.37
CA TYR A 182 -6.91 -5.95 0.94
C TYR A 182 -8.39 -6.20 0.66
N LEU A 183 -9.04 -7.04 1.46
CA LEU A 183 -10.45 -7.37 1.30
C LEU A 183 -11.34 -6.14 1.49
N ASP A 184 -11.09 -5.35 2.53
CA ASP A 184 -11.89 -4.17 2.87
C ASP A 184 -11.65 -3.00 1.90
N ASN A 185 -10.49 -2.96 1.23
CA ASN A 185 -10.13 -1.90 0.27
C ASN A 185 -10.35 -2.31 -1.19
N ALA A 186 -10.81 -3.53 -1.47
CA ALA A 186 -11.05 -3.99 -2.83
C ALA A 186 -12.22 -3.26 -3.52
N GLY A 187 -13.11 -2.62 -2.75
CA GLY A 187 -14.20 -1.80 -3.30
C GLY A 187 -15.45 -2.58 -3.72
N PHE A 188 -15.66 -3.79 -3.20
CA PHE A 188 -16.76 -4.68 -3.60
C PHE A 188 -18.17 -4.07 -3.47
N HIS A 189 -18.41 -3.23 -2.45
CA HIS A 189 -19.67 -2.48 -2.34
C HIS A 189 -19.91 -1.58 -3.56
N GLY A 190 -18.89 -0.82 -3.99
CA GLY A 190 -18.98 0.03 -5.18
C GLY A 190 -19.14 -0.77 -6.47
N MET A 191 -18.47 -1.93 -6.58
CA MET A 191 -18.66 -2.84 -7.71
C MET A 191 -20.11 -3.36 -7.78
N ASP A 192 -20.67 -3.78 -6.65
CA ASP A 192 -22.07 -4.22 -6.54
C ASP A 192 -23.04 -3.11 -6.98
N GLU A 193 -22.93 -1.92 -6.40
CA GLU A 193 -23.79 -0.79 -6.75
C GLU A 193 -23.70 -0.41 -8.24
N ALA A 194 -22.49 -0.39 -8.80
CA ALA A 194 -22.28 -0.04 -10.19
C ALA A 194 -22.83 -1.11 -11.15
N LEU A 195 -22.56 -2.39 -10.90
CA LEU A 195 -22.99 -3.50 -11.76
C LEU A 195 -24.49 -3.83 -11.63
N ASN A 196 -25.11 -3.51 -10.50
CA ASN A 196 -26.56 -3.64 -10.30
C ASN A 196 -27.33 -2.32 -10.54
N GLY A 197 -26.64 -1.26 -10.96
CA GLY A 197 -27.23 0.04 -11.29
C GLY A 197 -27.94 0.07 -12.65
N ASP A 198 -28.46 1.25 -12.99
CA ASP A 198 -29.22 1.46 -14.25
C ASP A 198 -28.35 1.40 -15.52
N ALA A 199 -27.03 1.56 -15.38
CA ALA A 199 -26.06 1.57 -16.47
C ALA A 199 -24.78 0.82 -16.03
N PRO A 200 -24.81 -0.52 -16.00
CA PRO A 200 -23.69 -1.31 -15.52
C PRO A 200 -22.48 -1.16 -16.44
N GLU A 201 -21.35 -0.81 -15.86
CA GLU A 201 -20.06 -0.65 -16.51
C GLU A 201 -18.99 -1.32 -15.64
N ILE A 202 -18.07 -2.05 -16.28
CA ILE A 202 -16.91 -2.63 -15.60
C ILE A 202 -15.78 -1.61 -15.62
N ASP A 203 -15.29 -1.24 -14.45
CA ASP A 203 -14.02 -0.52 -14.35
C ASP A 203 -12.86 -1.50 -14.63
N PRO A 204 -11.91 -1.16 -15.53
CA PRO A 204 -10.78 -2.02 -15.86
C PRO A 204 -9.90 -2.42 -14.65
N SER A 205 -9.90 -1.65 -13.57
CA SER A 205 -9.14 -1.93 -12.35
C SER A 205 -9.74 -3.05 -11.50
N TRP A 206 -11.05 -3.34 -11.63
CA TRP A 206 -11.76 -4.24 -10.73
C TRP A 206 -11.27 -5.69 -10.80
N ALA A 207 -10.83 -6.15 -11.97
CA ALA A 207 -10.29 -7.49 -12.11
C ALA A 207 -9.00 -7.66 -11.28
N GLY A 208 -8.10 -6.67 -11.34
CA GLY A 208 -6.87 -6.65 -10.55
C GLY A 208 -7.15 -6.59 -9.04
N ALA A 209 -8.05 -5.69 -8.62
CA ALA A 209 -8.45 -5.57 -7.22
C ALA A 209 -9.06 -6.87 -6.67
N THR A 210 -9.93 -7.52 -7.45
CA THR A 210 -10.54 -8.80 -7.08
C THR A 210 -9.49 -9.92 -6.98
N ASN A 211 -8.53 -9.98 -7.91
CA ASN A 211 -7.45 -10.97 -7.87
C ASN A 211 -6.54 -10.79 -6.65
N ASN A 212 -6.18 -9.55 -6.32
CA ASN A 212 -5.35 -9.24 -5.15
C ASN A 212 -6.05 -9.65 -3.85
N ALA A 213 -7.36 -9.39 -3.73
CA ALA A 213 -8.15 -9.84 -2.58
C ALA A 213 -8.26 -11.37 -2.51
N LEU A 214 -8.38 -12.06 -3.65
CA LEU A 214 -8.34 -13.53 -3.71
C LEU A 214 -7.00 -14.10 -3.23
N ALA A 215 -5.89 -13.55 -3.72
CA ALA A 215 -4.55 -13.96 -3.32
C ALA A 215 -4.35 -13.76 -1.81
N ALA A 216 -4.76 -12.59 -1.29
CA ALA A 216 -4.71 -12.29 0.14
C ALA A 216 -5.53 -13.31 0.97
N ALA A 217 -6.79 -13.55 0.60
CA ALA A 217 -7.66 -14.49 1.30
C ALA A 217 -7.13 -15.94 1.29
N ARG A 218 -6.51 -16.38 0.19
CA ARG A 218 -5.96 -17.75 0.07
C ARG A 218 -4.67 -17.96 0.86
N SER A 219 -3.93 -16.88 1.10
CA SER A 219 -2.61 -16.92 1.75
C SER A 219 -2.67 -17.05 3.28
N VAL A 220 -3.85 -16.87 3.87
CA VAL A 220 -4.09 -16.88 5.31
C VAL A 220 -4.82 -18.15 5.75
N ASP A 221 -4.44 -18.68 6.91
CA ASP A 221 -5.24 -19.67 7.63
C ASP A 221 -6.18 -18.93 8.57
N TRP A 222 -7.47 -18.97 8.26
CA TRP A 222 -8.49 -18.18 8.94
C TRP A 222 -9.01 -18.85 10.23
N GLY A 223 -8.49 -20.03 10.58
CA GLY A 223 -8.88 -20.73 11.80
C GLY A 223 -10.39 -20.96 11.89
N GLU A 224 -11.02 -20.42 12.95
CA GLU A 224 -12.46 -20.62 13.19
C GLU A 224 -13.36 -19.95 12.15
N VAL A 225 -12.88 -18.91 11.45
CA VAL A 225 -13.64 -18.18 10.42
C VAL A 225 -13.31 -18.65 8.99
N GLN A 226 -12.61 -19.79 8.85
CA GLN A 226 -12.33 -20.41 7.55
C GLN A 226 -13.59 -20.66 6.69
N PRO A 227 -14.76 -21.05 7.22
CA PRO A 227 -15.97 -21.21 6.40
C PRO A 227 -16.40 -19.91 5.68
N GLN A 228 -16.25 -18.76 6.33
CA GLN A 228 -16.53 -17.44 5.77
C GLN A 228 -15.49 -17.08 4.71
N ALA A 229 -14.22 -17.41 4.96
CA ALA A 229 -13.15 -17.23 3.98
C ALA A 229 -13.38 -18.06 2.72
N ASP A 230 -13.78 -19.33 2.86
CA ASP A 230 -14.09 -20.21 1.72
C ASP A 230 -15.29 -19.68 0.92
N ALA A 231 -16.31 -19.13 1.59
CA ALA A 231 -17.46 -18.52 0.93
C ALA A 231 -17.08 -17.25 0.15
N PHE A 232 -16.25 -16.38 0.75
CA PHE A 232 -15.70 -15.21 0.08
C PHE A 232 -14.87 -15.60 -1.15
N ILE A 233 -13.94 -16.57 -1.00
CA ILE A 233 -13.08 -17.03 -2.10
C ILE A 233 -13.93 -17.54 -3.27
N ALA A 234 -14.95 -18.35 -3.01
CA ALA A 234 -15.82 -18.86 -4.06
C ALA A 234 -16.57 -17.73 -4.80
N ALA A 235 -17.13 -16.74 -4.07
CA ALA A 235 -17.83 -15.61 -4.68
C ALA A 235 -16.88 -14.70 -5.48
N ALA A 236 -15.68 -14.45 -4.95
CA ALA A 236 -14.66 -13.64 -5.61
C ALA A 236 -14.10 -14.32 -6.86
N GLU A 237 -13.98 -15.66 -6.89
CA GLU A 237 -13.62 -16.41 -8.11
C GLU A 237 -14.66 -16.24 -9.22
N GLU A 238 -15.95 -16.31 -8.88
CA GLU A 238 -17.05 -16.10 -9.84
C GLU A 238 -17.04 -14.67 -10.37
N LEU A 239 -16.85 -13.67 -9.50
CA LEU A 239 -16.74 -12.28 -9.93
C LEU A 239 -15.52 -12.07 -10.83
N PHE A 240 -14.35 -12.56 -10.43
CA PHE A 240 -13.12 -12.40 -11.19
C PHE A 240 -13.24 -13.00 -12.60
N ALA A 241 -13.86 -14.17 -12.73
CA ALA A 241 -14.10 -14.79 -14.02
C ALA A 241 -15.03 -13.95 -14.92
N ALA A 242 -16.08 -13.34 -14.35
CA ALA A 242 -16.99 -12.46 -15.08
C ALA A 242 -16.32 -11.14 -15.49
N LEU A 243 -15.51 -10.54 -14.61
CA LEU A 243 -14.73 -9.33 -14.90
C LEU A 243 -13.72 -9.57 -16.03
N GLN A 244 -13.01 -10.69 -16.03
CA GLN A 244 -12.09 -11.05 -17.12
C GLN A 244 -12.79 -11.27 -18.46
N ALA A 245 -14.05 -11.68 -18.44
CA ALA A 245 -14.87 -11.84 -19.63
C ALA A 245 -15.44 -10.51 -20.15
N ASP A 246 -15.24 -9.39 -19.44
CA ASP A 246 -15.84 -8.08 -19.70
C ASP A 246 -17.38 -8.17 -19.83
N ASP A 247 -18.01 -9.02 -19.00
CA ASP A 247 -19.45 -9.28 -19.02
C ASP A 247 -20.11 -8.69 -17.77
N ALA A 248 -20.49 -7.40 -17.85
CA ALA A 248 -21.11 -6.68 -16.75
C ALA A 248 -22.42 -7.34 -16.26
N ALA A 249 -23.19 -7.95 -17.17
CA ALA A 249 -24.43 -8.63 -16.81
C ALA A 249 -24.17 -9.93 -16.02
N ALA A 250 -23.14 -10.68 -16.40
CA ALA A 250 -22.72 -11.87 -15.66
C ALA A 250 -22.03 -11.51 -14.34
N ALA A 251 -21.38 -10.35 -14.24
CA ALA A 251 -20.69 -9.90 -13.03
C ALA A 251 -21.62 -9.39 -11.92
N ALA A 252 -22.83 -8.94 -12.24
CA ALA A 252 -23.73 -8.29 -11.28
C ALA A 252 -24.12 -9.16 -10.07
N ALA A 253 -24.49 -10.43 -10.28
CA ALA A 253 -24.83 -11.32 -9.18
C ALA A 253 -23.61 -11.76 -8.33
N PRO A 254 -22.47 -12.14 -8.94
CA PRO A 254 -21.23 -12.37 -8.21
C PRO A 254 -20.73 -11.14 -7.42
N ALA A 255 -20.91 -9.92 -7.94
CA ALA A 255 -20.54 -8.69 -7.24
C ALA A 255 -21.31 -8.52 -5.93
N ALA A 256 -22.64 -8.70 -5.96
CA ALA A 256 -23.47 -8.70 -4.75
C ALA A 256 -23.06 -9.82 -3.78
N ALA A 257 -22.77 -11.02 -4.29
CA ALA A 257 -22.37 -12.16 -3.47
C ALA A 257 -21.01 -11.94 -2.78
N VAL A 258 -20.01 -11.38 -3.49
CA VAL A 258 -18.70 -11.11 -2.91
C VAL A 258 -18.77 -9.98 -1.88
N HIS A 259 -19.59 -8.95 -2.13
CA HIS A 259 -19.83 -7.86 -1.18
C HIS A 259 -20.40 -8.38 0.15
N GLU A 260 -21.45 -9.21 0.10
CA GLU A 260 -22.05 -9.80 1.31
C GLU A 260 -21.11 -10.77 2.04
N THR A 261 -20.40 -11.62 1.30
CA THR A 261 -19.45 -12.58 1.91
C THR A 261 -18.20 -11.89 2.46
N GLN A 262 -17.76 -10.79 1.86
CA GLN A 262 -16.71 -9.94 2.42
C GLN A 262 -17.16 -9.31 3.75
N HIS A 263 -18.37 -8.75 3.83
CA HIS A 263 -18.89 -8.23 5.08
C HIS A 263 -18.94 -9.29 6.19
N ALA A 264 -19.42 -10.49 5.87
CA ALA A 264 -19.48 -11.60 6.82
C ALA A 264 -18.08 -12.01 7.30
N LEU A 265 -17.13 -12.17 6.38
CA LEU A 265 -15.75 -12.52 6.69
C LEU A 265 -15.08 -11.44 7.54
N SER A 266 -15.12 -10.17 7.11
CA SER A 266 -14.47 -9.09 7.85
C SER A 266 -15.08 -8.92 9.24
N HIS A 267 -16.40 -9.01 9.38
CA HIS A 267 -17.05 -8.94 10.70
C HIS A 267 -16.55 -10.05 11.65
N ASP A 268 -16.60 -11.30 11.20
CA ASP A 268 -16.24 -12.45 12.03
C ASP A 268 -14.72 -12.49 12.30
N ALA A 269 -13.89 -12.11 11.33
CA ALA A 269 -12.44 -12.07 11.49
C ALA A 269 -11.99 -10.99 12.48
N TYR A 270 -12.56 -9.77 12.42
CA TYR A 270 -12.26 -8.74 13.42
C TYR A 270 -12.73 -9.16 14.83
N ALA A 271 -13.85 -9.87 14.94
CA ALA A 271 -14.29 -10.44 16.21
C ALA A 271 -13.32 -11.51 16.74
N ALA A 272 -12.79 -12.38 15.87
CA ALA A 272 -11.77 -13.35 16.23
C ALA A 272 -10.47 -12.67 16.70
N LEU A 273 -10.04 -11.62 15.99
CA LEU A 273 -8.83 -10.84 16.31
C LEU A 273 -8.91 -10.10 17.65
N ASP A 274 -10.06 -9.54 18.05
CA ASP A 274 -10.17 -8.91 19.38
C ASP A 274 -9.94 -9.92 20.53
N GLY A 275 -10.10 -11.22 20.28
CA GLY A 275 -9.73 -12.29 21.21
C GLY A 275 -8.22 -12.54 21.35
N MET A 276 -7.40 -12.04 20.41
CA MET A 276 -5.97 -12.36 20.26
C MET A 276 -5.04 -11.19 20.68
N LYS A 277 -5.32 -10.56 21.82
CA LYS A 277 -4.59 -9.36 22.28
C LYS A 277 -3.11 -9.63 22.57
N ALA A 278 -2.24 -8.75 22.08
CA ALA A 278 -0.78 -8.78 22.21
C ALA A 278 -0.20 -10.17 21.87
N ALA A 279 -0.71 -10.78 20.80
CA ALA A 279 -0.40 -12.15 20.43
C ALA A 279 0.68 -12.27 19.34
N ASP A 280 1.05 -11.17 18.70
CA ASP A 280 1.89 -11.20 17.49
C ASP A 280 2.88 -10.02 17.44
N ASP A 281 4.17 -10.32 17.54
CA ASP A 281 5.27 -9.34 17.47
C ASP A 281 5.94 -9.28 16.10
N SER A 282 5.39 -9.97 15.09
CA SER A 282 5.95 -10.03 13.75
C SER A 282 5.93 -8.69 13.02
N VAL A 283 6.82 -8.55 12.03
CA VAL A 283 6.83 -7.42 11.10
C VAL A 283 5.48 -7.29 10.38
N ALA A 284 4.85 -8.40 10.01
CA ALA A 284 3.51 -8.43 9.42
C ALA A 284 2.49 -7.71 10.30
N ALA A 285 2.45 -8.07 11.59
CA ALA A 285 1.53 -7.48 12.55
C ALA A 285 1.79 -5.99 12.74
N ARG A 286 3.06 -5.57 12.88
CA ARG A 286 3.41 -4.14 13.04
C ARG A 286 3.06 -3.31 11.81
N LEU A 287 3.37 -3.78 10.60
CA LEU A 287 3.03 -3.12 9.35
C LEU A 287 1.50 -3.03 9.16
N ALA A 288 0.78 -4.14 9.32
CA ALA A 288 -0.68 -4.14 9.19
C ALA A 288 -1.35 -3.25 10.26
N GLY A 289 -0.83 -3.29 11.48
CA GLY A 289 -1.27 -2.44 12.59
C GLY A 289 -1.13 -0.96 12.29
N ILE A 290 0.05 -0.54 11.80
CA ILE A 290 0.28 0.88 11.50
C ILE A 290 -0.51 1.36 10.29
N ILE A 291 -0.67 0.54 9.24
CA ILE A 291 -1.52 0.86 8.10
C ILE A 291 -2.95 1.18 8.54
N LEU A 292 -3.52 0.36 9.44
CA LEU A 292 -4.89 0.58 9.94
C LEU A 292 -4.99 1.81 10.85
N ALA A 293 -3.94 2.16 11.60
CA ALA A 293 -3.89 3.38 12.38
C ALA A 293 -3.82 4.63 11.49
N ASP A 294 -2.94 4.62 10.48
CA ASP A 294 -2.69 5.75 9.57
C ASP A 294 -3.87 6.03 8.65
N THR A 295 -4.55 4.97 8.20
CA THR A 295 -5.67 5.10 7.26
C THR A 295 -7.02 5.32 7.95
N ALA A 296 -7.07 5.33 9.29
CA ALA A 296 -8.30 5.58 10.02
C ALA A 296 -8.81 7.02 9.87
N GLY A 297 -7.93 7.98 9.53
CA GLY A 297 -8.31 9.37 9.27
C GLY A 297 -8.47 10.22 10.53
N PHE A 298 -7.73 9.92 11.62
CA PHE A 298 -7.84 10.63 12.90
C PHE A 298 -7.58 12.13 12.80
N HIS A 299 -6.69 12.57 11.91
CA HIS A 299 -6.49 14.00 11.62
C HIS A 299 -7.80 14.67 11.16
N GLY A 300 -8.50 14.08 10.18
CA GLY A 300 -9.77 14.60 9.69
C GLY A 300 -10.89 14.52 10.74
N MET A 301 -10.89 13.49 11.60
CA MET A 301 -11.82 13.41 12.73
C MET A 301 -11.58 14.53 13.73
N ASP A 302 -10.32 14.78 14.10
CA ASP A 302 -9.92 15.85 15.01
C ASP A 302 -10.33 17.23 14.47
N GLU A 303 -9.96 17.54 13.23
CA GLU A 303 -10.33 18.81 12.59
C GLU A 303 -11.86 19.02 12.52
N ALA A 304 -12.61 17.99 12.15
CA ALA A 304 -14.06 18.08 12.02
C ALA A 304 -14.75 18.21 13.39
N LEU A 305 -14.32 17.45 14.40
CA LEU A 305 -14.91 17.48 15.75
C LEU A 305 -14.50 18.72 16.56
N ASN A 306 -13.37 19.35 16.23
CA ASN A 306 -12.93 20.62 16.84
C ASN A 306 -13.26 21.86 15.98
N GLY A 307 -13.94 21.68 14.86
CA GLY A 307 -14.38 22.76 13.97
C GLY A 307 -15.61 23.53 14.49
N ASP A 308 -16.05 24.52 13.71
CA ASP A 308 -17.19 25.39 14.07
C ASP A 308 -18.54 24.66 14.11
N ALA A 309 -18.65 23.52 13.44
CA ALA A 309 -19.86 22.70 13.33
C ALA A 309 -19.50 21.21 13.44
N PRO A 310 -19.26 20.70 14.67
CA PRO A 310 -18.80 19.35 14.86
C PRO A 310 -19.87 18.34 14.45
N GLU A 311 -19.49 17.41 13.58
CA GLU A 311 -20.35 16.35 13.04
C GLU A 311 -19.59 15.02 13.10
N ILE A 312 -20.29 13.96 13.50
CA ILE A 312 -19.76 12.59 13.42
C ILE A 312 -20.15 12.00 12.06
N VAL A 313 -19.16 11.49 11.33
CA VAL A 313 -19.41 10.74 10.10
C VAL A 313 -19.59 9.25 10.42
N ALA A 314 -20.61 8.62 9.84
CA ALA A 314 -20.99 7.24 10.13
C ALA A 314 -19.85 6.21 9.97
N SER A 315 -18.90 6.46 9.06
CA SER A 315 -17.76 5.56 8.82
C SER A 315 -16.71 5.60 9.94
N TRP A 316 -16.68 6.63 10.78
CA TRP A 316 -15.62 6.82 11.78
C TRP A 316 -15.62 5.76 12.86
N THR A 317 -16.80 5.28 13.28
CA THR A 317 -16.92 4.20 14.28
C THR A 317 -16.24 2.92 13.78
N GLY A 318 -16.50 2.56 12.52
CA GLY A 318 -15.88 1.39 11.88
C GLY A 318 -14.37 1.54 11.74
N ALA A 319 -13.90 2.70 11.28
CA ALA A 319 -12.47 2.99 11.13
C ALA A 319 -11.72 2.94 12.48
N THR A 320 -12.27 3.61 13.51
CA THR A 320 -11.69 3.64 14.85
C THR A 320 -11.64 2.25 15.47
N SER A 321 -12.72 1.46 15.33
CA SER A 321 -12.80 0.09 15.85
C SER A 321 -11.77 -0.85 15.23
N ARG A 322 -11.58 -0.79 13.89
CA ARG A 322 -10.56 -1.60 13.20
C ARG A 322 -9.14 -1.21 13.62
N ALA A 323 -8.83 0.09 13.68
CA ALA A 323 -7.53 0.58 14.11
C ALA A 323 -7.22 0.20 15.57
N LEU A 324 -8.21 0.31 16.47
CA LEU A 324 -8.10 -0.10 17.86
C LEU A 324 -7.87 -1.62 17.99
N THR A 325 -8.59 -2.42 17.22
CA THR A 325 -8.42 -3.88 17.20
C THR A 325 -7.00 -4.26 16.76
N ALA A 326 -6.54 -3.66 15.66
CA ALA A 326 -5.19 -3.89 15.15
C ALA A 326 -4.13 -3.51 16.19
N ALA A 327 -4.23 -2.33 16.78
CA ALA A 327 -3.30 -1.88 17.82
C ALA A 327 -3.26 -2.81 19.05
N ARG A 328 -4.38 -3.44 19.41
CA ARG A 328 -4.44 -4.39 20.54
C ARG A 328 -3.86 -5.76 20.20
N VAL A 329 -3.92 -6.20 18.95
CA VAL A 329 -3.43 -7.51 18.51
C VAL A 329 -1.91 -7.57 18.49
N VAL A 330 -1.28 -6.47 18.07
CA VAL A 330 0.17 -6.37 17.90
C VAL A 330 0.88 -6.28 19.25
N ALA A 331 1.96 -7.05 19.40
CA ALA A 331 2.94 -6.90 20.46
C ALA A 331 4.04 -5.92 19.99
N TRP A 332 3.94 -4.68 20.43
CA TRP A 332 4.70 -3.55 19.89
C TRP A 332 6.14 -3.43 20.39
N GLY A 333 6.58 -4.28 21.33
CA GLY A 333 7.96 -4.25 21.82
C GLY A 333 8.35 -2.88 22.41
N GLU A 334 9.37 -2.25 21.83
CA GLU A 334 9.84 -0.93 22.27
C GLU A 334 8.82 0.19 22.02
N GLN A 335 7.93 0.00 21.04
CA GLN A 335 6.87 0.95 20.69
C GLN A 335 5.62 0.82 21.59
N GLN A 336 5.62 -0.07 22.58
CA GLN A 336 4.45 -0.36 23.41
C GLN A 336 3.90 0.86 24.14
N ALA A 337 4.75 1.79 24.58
CA ALA A 337 4.28 2.99 25.27
C ALA A 337 3.46 3.92 24.35
N ALA A 338 3.91 4.09 23.10
CA ALA A 338 3.17 4.85 22.09
C ALA A 338 1.86 4.14 21.72
N ALA A 339 1.92 2.81 21.56
CA ALA A 339 0.73 1.99 21.28
C ALA A 339 -0.30 2.05 22.42
N ASP A 340 0.12 2.01 23.68
CA ASP A 340 -0.77 2.12 24.84
C ASP A 340 -1.49 3.49 24.87
N ALA A 341 -0.78 4.57 24.54
CA ALA A 341 -1.36 5.90 24.42
C ALA A 341 -2.40 5.96 23.30
N PHE A 342 -2.08 5.39 22.13
CA PHE A 342 -3.00 5.27 21.01
C PHE A 342 -4.25 4.45 21.37
N ILE A 343 -4.07 3.27 21.97
CA ILE A 343 -5.16 2.38 22.39
C ILE A 343 -6.09 3.08 23.39
N ALA A 344 -5.53 3.84 24.34
CA ALA A 344 -6.32 4.60 25.30
C ALA A 344 -7.18 5.67 24.60
N GLY A 345 -6.56 6.51 23.76
CA GLY A 345 -7.26 7.56 23.00
C GLY A 345 -8.33 6.99 22.07
N ALA A 346 -8.00 5.95 21.29
CA ALA A 346 -8.93 5.28 20.39
C ALA A 346 -10.10 4.61 21.14
N THR A 347 -9.87 4.08 22.35
CA THR A 347 -10.94 3.51 23.18
C THR A 347 -11.93 4.60 23.65
N GLU A 348 -11.43 5.74 24.10
CA GLU A 348 -12.27 6.87 24.50
C GLU A 348 -13.03 7.48 23.32
N LEU A 349 -12.35 7.64 22.18
CA LEU A 349 -12.97 8.13 20.95
C LEU A 349 -14.09 7.19 20.49
N LEU A 350 -13.82 5.87 20.40
CA LEU A 350 -14.82 4.90 19.97
C LEU A 350 -16.08 4.95 20.83
N ALA A 351 -15.93 5.04 22.15
CA ALA A 351 -17.08 5.15 23.06
C ALA A 351 -17.91 6.42 22.82
N ALA A 352 -17.28 7.55 22.50
CA ALA A 352 -17.98 8.79 22.17
C ALA A 352 -18.66 8.74 20.80
N LEU A 353 -18.02 8.11 19.80
CA LEU A 353 -18.60 7.89 18.47
C LEU A 353 -19.83 6.98 18.53
N GLU A 354 -19.77 5.89 19.31
CA GLU A 354 -20.92 4.99 19.53
C GLU A 354 -22.09 5.66 20.27
N ALA A 355 -21.80 6.67 21.09
CA ALA A 355 -22.79 7.48 21.77
C ALA A 355 -23.40 8.59 20.89
N ASP A 356 -22.88 8.79 19.66
CA ASP A 356 -23.22 9.89 18.77
C ASP A 356 -23.05 11.27 19.46
N ASP A 357 -21.99 11.40 20.27
CA ASP A 357 -21.71 12.61 21.07
C ASP A 357 -20.45 13.32 20.57
N ALA A 358 -20.64 14.19 19.57
CA ALA A 358 -19.56 14.96 18.97
C ALA A 358 -18.81 15.85 19.99
N SER A 359 -19.50 16.35 21.02
CA SER A 359 -18.86 17.18 22.05
C SER A 359 -17.92 16.36 22.93
N SER A 360 -18.29 15.13 23.27
CA SER A 360 -17.44 14.20 24.02
C SER A 360 -16.35 13.58 23.16
N ALA A 361 -16.52 13.51 21.83
CA ALA A 361 -15.55 12.93 20.90
C ALA A 361 -14.36 13.84 20.59
N ALA A 362 -14.52 15.17 20.67
CA ALA A 362 -13.51 16.15 20.25
C ALA A 362 -12.16 16.04 20.97
N ALA A 363 -12.17 15.88 22.30
CA ALA A 363 -10.91 15.76 23.06
C ALA A 363 -10.21 14.40 22.82
N PRO A 364 -10.90 13.24 22.88
CA PRO A 364 -10.31 11.96 22.48
C PRO A 364 -9.78 11.93 21.04
N ALA A 365 -10.44 12.62 20.09
CA ALA A 365 -9.98 12.71 18.70
C ALA A 365 -8.60 13.36 18.59
N ALA A 366 -8.39 14.50 19.25
CA ALA A 366 -7.08 15.15 19.31
C ALA A 366 -6.01 14.26 19.98
N VAL A 367 -6.38 13.56 21.06
CA VAL A 367 -5.46 12.65 21.77
C VAL A 367 -5.04 11.48 20.89
N VAL A 368 -5.97 10.82 20.22
CA VAL A 368 -5.65 9.67 19.36
C VAL A 368 -4.89 10.10 18.10
N HIS A 369 -5.18 11.28 17.54
CA HIS A 369 -4.43 11.85 16.42
C HIS A 369 -2.95 12.08 16.77
N GLU A 370 -2.66 12.74 17.89
CA GLU A 370 -1.27 12.93 18.35
C GLU A 370 -0.59 11.58 18.67
N ALA A 371 -1.31 10.67 19.33
CA ALA A 371 -0.77 9.35 19.66
C ALA A 371 -0.51 8.50 18.39
N GLN A 372 -1.31 8.67 17.34
CA GLN A 372 -1.08 8.04 16.04
C GLN A 372 0.20 8.55 15.41
N HIS A 373 0.46 9.87 15.41
CA HIS A 373 1.74 10.40 14.92
C HIS A 373 2.95 9.82 15.66
N ALA A 374 2.90 9.77 16.99
CA ALA A 374 3.97 9.21 17.80
C ALA A 374 4.20 7.72 17.49
N LEU A 375 3.13 6.93 17.43
CA LEU A 375 3.20 5.50 17.11
C LEU A 375 3.77 5.28 15.69
N SER A 376 3.30 6.05 14.70
CA SER A 376 3.77 5.96 13.31
C SER A 376 5.25 6.26 13.21
N HIS A 377 5.67 7.38 13.78
CA HIS A 377 7.06 7.78 13.80
C HIS A 377 7.95 6.68 14.39
N ASP A 378 7.59 6.15 15.56
CA ASP A 378 8.41 5.16 16.25
C ASP A 378 8.44 3.81 15.50
N VAL A 379 7.35 3.40 14.87
CA VAL A 379 7.26 2.17 14.07
C VAL A 379 8.08 2.30 12.79
N TYR A 380 7.92 3.37 12.01
CA TYR A 380 8.69 3.56 10.78
C TYR A 380 10.18 3.74 11.08
N ALA A 381 10.55 4.40 12.18
CA ALA A 381 11.95 4.50 12.61
C ALA A 381 12.56 3.12 12.93
N ALA A 382 11.78 2.25 13.60
CA ALA A 382 12.22 0.89 13.92
C ALA A 382 12.33 -0.01 12.69
N ILE A 383 11.43 0.14 11.72
CA ILE A 383 11.40 -0.67 10.50
C ILE A 383 12.45 -0.20 9.48
N GLY A 384 12.62 1.12 9.31
CA GLY A 384 13.58 1.72 8.38
C GLY A 384 15.04 1.68 8.85
N GLY A 385 15.35 1.04 9.99
CA GLY A 385 16.73 0.85 10.45
C GLY A 385 17.40 2.07 11.10
N GLY A 386 16.62 3.03 11.62
CA GLY A 386 17.17 4.14 12.41
C GLY A 386 18.23 4.97 11.68
N HIS A 387 17.92 5.48 10.49
CA HIS A 387 18.69 6.58 9.93
C HIS A 387 18.22 7.88 10.58
N ASP A 388 18.90 8.27 11.67
CA ASP A 388 18.80 9.62 12.23
C ASP A 388 19.05 10.64 11.10
N HIS A 389 17.99 11.33 10.66
CA HIS A 389 18.06 12.47 9.73
C HIS A 389 18.40 13.76 10.47
#